data_AF-A0A527GVF0-F1
#
_entry.id   AF-A0A527GVF0-F1
#
_cell.length_a   1.000
_cell.length_b   1.000
_cell.length_c   1.000
_cell.angle_alpha   90.00
_cell.angle_beta   90.00
_cell.angle_gamma   90.00
#
_symmetry.space_group_name_H-M   'P 1'
#
loop_
_entity.id
_entity.type
_entity.pdbx_description
1 polymer ?
#
loop_
_entity_poly.entity_id
_entity_poly.type
_entity_poly.pdbx_seq_one_letter_code
_entity_poly.pdbx_strand_id
1 'polypeptide(L)'
;CAGAVPGGWNWSWYCNKDLDAKAAEADSVVDPAKAGERDKMWSAIYDKVMEDAPWAPVFNEQRFTMKSARMGGADNLYVDPVHIPINYDNVYVKDVQ
;
A
#
# COMPACT_ATOMS: atom_id res chain seq x y z
N CYS A 1 1.21 -15.33 -13.68
CA CYS A 1 2.41 -14.73 -13.05
C CYS A 1 2.64 -13.34 -13.63
N ALA A 2 1.61 -12.48 -13.61
CA ALA A 2 1.62 -11.24 -14.38
C ALA A 2 2.65 -10.20 -13.86
N GLY A 3 2.99 -10.26 -12.57
CA GLY A 3 3.97 -9.35 -11.97
C GLY A 3 5.44 -9.74 -12.19
N ALA A 4 5.72 -10.97 -12.61
CA ALA A 4 7.08 -11.49 -12.83
C ALA A 4 7.62 -11.04 -14.20
N VAL A 5 7.77 -9.73 -14.38
CA VAL A 5 8.21 -9.10 -15.63
C VAL A 5 9.41 -8.19 -15.40
N PRO A 6 10.30 -8.00 -16.40
CA PRO A 6 11.42 -7.08 -16.29
C PRO A 6 10.97 -5.66 -15.89
N GLY A 7 11.61 -5.09 -14.86
CA GLY A 7 11.26 -3.77 -14.32
C GLY A 7 10.03 -3.75 -13.41
N GLY A 8 9.40 -4.89 -13.14
CA GLY A 8 8.28 -5.01 -12.21
C GLY A 8 8.69 -4.99 -10.74
N TRP A 9 7.68 -4.94 -9.86
CA TRP A 9 7.84 -4.94 -8.39
C TRP A 9 8.00 -6.34 -7.78
N ASN A 10 7.81 -7.41 -8.57
CA ASN A 10 8.04 -8.79 -8.13
C ASN A 10 9.53 -9.16 -8.25
N TRP A 11 10.35 -8.70 -7.31
CA TRP A 11 11.80 -8.91 -7.34
C TRP A 11 12.21 -10.37 -7.13
N SER A 12 11.38 -11.17 -6.46
CA SER A 12 11.62 -12.60 -6.27
C SER A 12 11.23 -13.46 -7.47
N TRP A 13 10.64 -12.85 -8.51
CA TRP A 13 10.09 -13.56 -9.67
C TRP A 13 9.09 -14.65 -9.28
N TYR A 14 8.41 -14.47 -8.14
CA TYR A 14 7.46 -15.43 -7.61
C TYR A 14 6.31 -15.67 -8.58
N CYS A 15 5.97 -16.94 -8.80
CA CYS A 15 5.02 -17.35 -9.82
C CYS A 15 4.15 -18.51 -9.30
N ASN A 16 2.99 -18.16 -8.76
CA ASN A 16 1.96 -19.10 -8.34
C ASN A 16 0.65 -18.77 -9.07
N LYS A 17 0.31 -19.57 -10.09
CA LYS A 17 -0.85 -19.29 -10.96
C LYS A 17 -2.19 -19.40 -10.22
N ASP A 18 -2.27 -20.25 -9.20
CA ASP A 18 -3.49 -20.43 -8.43
C ASP A 18 -3.73 -19.23 -7.52
N LEU A 19 -2.67 -18.68 -6.91
CA LEU A 19 -2.78 -17.44 -6.14
C LEU A 19 -3.06 -16.23 -7.03
N ASP A 20 -2.48 -16.16 -8.24
CA ASP A 20 -2.82 -15.12 -9.22
C ASP A 20 -4.33 -15.15 -9.57
N ALA A 21 -4.91 -16.34 -9.76
CA ALA A 21 -6.33 -16.48 -10.03
C ALA A 21 -7.20 -16.02 -8.84
N LYS A 22 -6.82 -16.38 -7.62
CA LYS A 22 -7.49 -15.93 -6.39
C LYS A 22 -7.38 -14.43 -6.16
N ALA A 23 -6.22 -13.84 -6.48
CA ALA A 23 -6.02 -12.39 -6.41
C ALA A 23 -6.97 -11.67 -7.38
N ALA A 24 -7.08 -12.16 -8.63
CA ALA A 24 -8.03 -11.61 -9.60
C ALA A 24 -9.50 -11.75 -9.14
N GLU A 25 -9.85 -12.85 -8.47
CA GLU A 25 -11.17 -13.05 -7.85
C GLU A 25 -11.40 -12.02 -6.72
N ALA A 26 -10.45 -11.84 -5.82
CA ALA A 26 -10.53 -10.88 -4.73
C ALA A 26 -10.68 -9.44 -5.24
N ASP A 27 -9.93 -9.07 -6.27
CA ASP A 27 -10.03 -7.76 -6.94
C ASP A 27 -11.39 -7.54 -7.62
N SER A 28 -12.07 -8.62 -8.04
CA SER A 28 -13.41 -8.51 -8.64
C SER A 28 -14.51 -8.19 -7.62
N VAL A 29 -14.24 -8.28 -6.31
CA VAL A 29 -15.17 -7.90 -5.25
C VAL A 29 -15.19 -6.38 -5.08
N VAL A 30 -15.93 -5.69 -5.95
CA VAL A 30 -15.98 -4.22 -6.02
C VAL A 30 -17.02 -3.57 -5.11
N ASP A 31 -18.03 -4.33 -4.66
CA ASP A 31 -19.10 -3.81 -3.79
C ASP A 31 -18.51 -3.37 -2.43
N PRO A 32 -18.63 -2.09 -2.04
CA PRO A 32 -18.15 -1.61 -0.75
C PRO A 32 -18.76 -2.35 0.45
N ALA A 33 -20.01 -2.82 0.33
CA ALA A 33 -20.66 -3.60 1.39
C ALA A 33 -20.00 -4.97 1.61
N LYS A 34 -19.22 -5.45 0.64
CA LYS A 34 -18.47 -6.71 0.68
C LYS A 34 -16.99 -6.52 1.00
N ALA A 35 -16.56 -5.34 1.48
CA ALA A 35 -15.16 -5.10 1.83
C ALA A 35 -14.60 -6.18 2.78
N GLY A 36 -15.36 -6.60 3.80
CA GLY A 36 -14.91 -7.66 4.71
C GLY A 36 -14.78 -9.05 4.09
N GLU A 37 -15.45 -9.33 2.97
CA GLU A 37 -15.23 -10.56 2.18
C GLU A 37 -13.91 -10.46 1.42
N ARG A 38 -13.69 -9.34 0.72
CA ARG A 38 -12.45 -9.03 0.00
C ARG A 38 -11.23 -9.07 0.92
N ASP A 39 -11.31 -8.49 2.12
CA ASP A 39 -10.22 -8.45 3.09
C ASP A 39 -9.85 -9.86 3.57
N LYS A 40 -10.83 -10.75 3.76
CA LYS A 40 -10.59 -12.16 4.12
C LYS A 40 -9.90 -12.92 2.99
N MET A 41 -10.31 -12.68 1.74
CA MET A 41 -9.66 -13.29 0.58
C MET A 41 -8.18 -12.87 0.49
N TRP A 42 -7.90 -11.57 0.64
CA TRP A 42 -6.53 -11.06 0.63
C TRP A 42 -5.68 -11.56 1.81
N SER A 43 -6.28 -11.69 3.00
CA SER A 43 -5.59 -12.27 4.15
C SER A 43 -5.16 -13.71 3.87
N ALA A 44 -6.07 -14.53 3.30
CA ALA A 44 -5.76 -15.91 2.95
C ALA A 44 -4.72 -16.04 1.82
N ILE A 45 -4.73 -15.13 0.85
CA ILE A 45 -3.70 -15.06 -0.19
C ILE A 45 -2.35 -14.72 0.44
N TYR A 46 -2.30 -13.72 1.32
CA TYR A 46 -1.08 -13.32 2.02
C TYR A 46 -0.50 -14.47 2.83
N ASP A 47 -1.31 -15.19 3.60
CA ASP A 47 -0.86 -16.36 4.37
C ASP A 47 -0.20 -17.41 3.47
N LYS A 48 -0.76 -17.68 2.29
CA LYS A 48 -0.18 -18.62 1.32
C LYS A 48 1.11 -18.12 0.67
N VAL A 49 1.20 -16.82 0.38
CA VAL A 49 2.46 -16.23 -0.07
C VAL A 49 3.52 -16.37 1.02
N MET A 50 3.17 -16.15 2.29
CA MET A 50 4.09 -16.30 3.42
C MET A 50 4.54 -17.74 3.64
N GLU A 51 3.67 -18.73 3.43
CA GLU A 51 4.04 -20.16 3.42
C GLU A 51 5.09 -20.49 2.36
N ASP A 52 4.97 -19.91 1.16
CA ASP A 52 5.93 -20.11 0.06
C ASP A 52 7.24 -19.31 0.26
N ALA A 53 7.25 -18.36 1.20
CA ALA A 53 8.39 -17.52 1.57
C ALA A 53 9.19 -16.88 0.41
N PRO A 54 8.56 -16.27 -0.62
CA PRO A 54 9.28 -15.64 -1.72
C PRO A 54 9.98 -14.34 -1.32
N TRP A 55 9.60 -13.73 -0.19
CA TRP A 55 10.24 -12.57 0.41
C TRP A 55 10.05 -12.60 1.94
N ALA A 56 10.90 -11.85 2.65
CA ALA A 56 10.88 -11.79 4.11
C ALA A 56 10.52 -10.38 4.58
N PRO A 57 9.38 -10.17 5.27
CA PRO A 57 9.07 -8.91 5.93
C PRO A 57 10.09 -8.61 7.02
N VAL A 58 10.57 -7.36 7.10
CA VAL A 58 11.55 -6.95 8.12
C VAL A 58 10.93 -5.96 9.11
N PHE A 59 10.37 -4.86 8.63
CA PHE A 59 9.68 -3.86 9.44
C PHE A 59 8.71 -3.05 8.58
N ASN A 60 7.71 -2.44 9.21
CA ASN A 60 6.92 -1.37 8.61
C ASN A 60 7.64 -0.05 8.85
N GLU A 61 7.89 0.72 7.80
CA GLU A 61 8.61 1.99 7.91
C GLU A 61 7.86 2.98 8.82
N GLN A 62 8.62 3.72 9.63
CA GLN A 62 8.08 4.80 10.46
C GLN A 62 8.70 6.11 9.99
N ARG A 63 7.85 7.07 9.65
CA ARG A 63 8.26 8.37 9.11
C ARG A 63 7.94 9.47 10.10
N PHE A 64 8.89 10.40 10.24
CA PHE A 64 8.73 11.59 11.06
C PHE A 64 9.01 12.82 10.20
N THR A 65 8.10 13.77 10.22
CA THR A 65 8.22 15.01 9.45
C THR A 65 8.24 16.19 10.40
N MET A 66 9.32 16.98 10.34
CA MET A 66 9.41 18.24 11.06
C MET A 66 8.74 19.35 10.25
N LYS A 67 7.84 20.12 10.87
CA LYS A 67 7.18 21.27 10.21
C LYS A 67 7.35 22.54 11.04
N SER A 68 7.45 23.67 10.35
CA SER A 68 7.41 25.00 10.98
C SER A 68 6.02 25.27 11.57
N ALA A 69 5.96 26.04 12.66
CA ALA A 69 4.68 26.51 13.23
C ALA A 69 3.83 27.32 12.23
N ARG A 70 4.48 27.90 11.21
CA ARG A 70 3.87 28.64 10.10
C ARG A 70 3.05 27.74 9.16
N MET A 71 3.28 26.44 9.19
CA MET A 71 2.63 25.47 8.29
C MET A 71 1.23 25.10 8.79
N GLY A 72 0.23 25.19 7.89
CA GLY A 72 -1.17 24.82 8.07
C GLY A 72 -1.55 23.53 7.34
N GLY A 73 -2.79 23.06 7.50
CA GLY A 73 -3.23 21.73 7.05
C GLY A 73 -3.15 20.67 8.16
N ALA A 74 -3.85 19.55 7.96
CA ALA A 74 -3.95 18.48 8.95
C ALA A 74 -2.62 17.73 9.14
N ASP A 75 -2.33 17.27 10.36
CA ASP A 75 -1.05 16.65 10.70
C ASP A 75 -0.77 15.36 9.90
N ASN A 76 -1.80 14.57 9.60
CA ASN A 76 -1.68 13.36 8.81
C ASN A 76 -1.22 13.61 7.35
N LEU A 77 -1.38 14.83 6.82
CA LEU A 77 -0.89 15.19 5.48
C LEU A 77 0.64 15.30 5.40
N TYR A 78 1.31 15.52 6.54
CA TYR A 78 2.77 15.61 6.63
C TYR A 78 3.45 14.25 6.73
N VAL A 79 2.68 13.19 6.97
CA VAL A 79 3.16 11.81 7.11
C VAL A 79 2.36 10.85 6.21
N ASP A 80 1.70 11.38 5.18
CA ASP A 80 0.91 10.61 4.22
C ASP A 80 1.81 9.59 3.50
N PRO A 81 1.52 8.28 3.60
CA PRO A 81 2.32 7.25 2.93
C PRO A 81 2.15 7.27 1.40
N VAL A 82 1.06 7.85 0.88
CA VAL A 82 0.73 7.90 -0.55
C VAL A 82 1.38 9.11 -1.23
N HIS A 83 1.35 10.29 -0.59
CA HIS A 83 1.91 11.53 -1.14
C HIS A 83 3.28 11.84 -0.53
N ILE A 84 4.32 11.31 -1.16
CA ILE A 84 5.72 11.46 -0.72
C ILE A 84 6.38 12.62 -1.48
N PRO A 85 7.09 13.56 -0.80
CA PRO A 85 7.40 13.57 0.63
C PRO A 85 6.28 14.15 1.51
N ILE A 86 5.43 15.03 0.98
CA ILE A 86 4.30 15.67 1.66
C ILE A 86 3.20 15.91 0.62
N ASN A 87 1.92 15.86 1.04
CA ASN A 87 0.79 16.28 0.21
C ASN A 87 0.77 17.82 0.03
N TYR A 88 1.59 18.34 -0.88
CA TYR A 88 1.79 19.78 -1.11
C TYR A 88 0.52 20.54 -1.50
N ASP A 89 -0.45 19.86 -2.12
CA ASP A 89 -1.70 20.49 -2.55
C ASP A 89 -2.63 20.85 -1.38
N ASN A 90 -2.46 20.19 -0.23
CA ASN A 90 -3.35 20.32 0.92
C ASN A 90 -2.67 20.95 2.15
N VAL A 91 -1.39 21.32 2.03
CA VAL A 91 -0.65 22.07 3.05
C VAL A 91 -0.37 23.48 2.56
N TYR A 92 -0.28 24.43 3.47
CA TYR A 92 -0.11 25.84 3.12
C TYR A 92 0.64 26.58 4.23
N VAL A 93 1.05 27.81 3.93
CA VAL A 93 1.68 28.69 4.90
C VAL A 93 0.64 29.69 5.41
N LYS A 94 0.47 29.77 6.74
CA LYS A 94 -0.58 30.54 7.40
C LYS A 94 -0.46 32.06 7.26
N ASP A 95 0.73 32.57 6.93
CA ASP A 95 1.07 33.99 7.05
C ASP A 95 1.35 34.69 5.71
N VAL A 96 0.96 34.09 4.59
CA VAL A 96 1.14 34.63 3.22
C VAL A 96 -0.13 34.53 2.36
N GLN A 97 -1.29 34.28 2.99
CA GLN A 97 -2.61 34.29 2.34
C GLN A 97 -3.45 35.47 2.83
#